data_AF-A0A957M7D9-F1
#
_entry.id   AF-A0A957M7D9-F1
#
_cell.length_a   1.000
_cell.length_b   1.000
_cell.length_c   1.000
_cell.angle_alpha   90.00
_cell.angle_beta   90.00
_cell.angle_gamma   90.00
#
_symmetry.space_group_name_H-M   'P 1'
#
loop_
_entity.id
_entity.type
_entity.pdbx_description
1 polymer ?
#
loop_
_entity_poly.entity_id
_entity_poly.type
_entity_poly.pdbx_seq_one_letter_code
_entity_poly.pdbx_strand_id
1 'polypeptide(L)'
;YQAVLMVTFVVIAVTMTCLNMLNQFAALFFLGEPGYLAVFNGEQLQALALLFLNMHKVGYLIAQVFFGLWLLPLGILVYKSGFFPRLLGILLVVACAGYLADVVIFALFPTVDLVLSEFTFVGELLLLFWLLVKGVNVERWETRALETAAQSA
;
A
#
# COMPACT_ATOMS: atom_id res chain seq x y z
N TYR A 1 16.39 -9.73 8.81
CA TYR A 1 15.35 -9.07 9.64
C TYR A 1 14.43 -8.16 8.81
N GLN A 2 14.96 -7.19 8.05
CA GLN A 2 14.12 -6.24 7.30
C GLN A 2 13.20 -6.90 6.25
N ALA A 3 13.68 -7.91 5.53
CA ALA A 3 12.85 -8.64 4.56
C ALA A 3 11.63 -9.33 5.20
N VAL A 4 11.79 -9.93 6.39
CA VAL A 4 10.68 -10.57 7.10
C VAL A 4 9.63 -9.54 7.48
N LEU A 5 10.04 -8.38 8.00
CA LEU A 5 9.11 -7.28 8.31
C LEU A 5 8.34 -6.80 7.06
N MET A 6 9.04 -6.61 5.94
CA MET A 6 8.41 -6.23 4.67
C MET A 6 7.35 -7.24 4.27
N VAL A 7 7.70 -8.53 4.25
CA VAL A 7 6.77 -9.62 3.87
C VAL A 7 5.57 -9.65 4.82
N THR A 8 5.80 -9.57 6.14
CA THR A 8 4.72 -9.58 7.12
C THR A 8 3.72 -8.44 6.89
N PHE A 9 4.20 -7.20 6.72
CA PHE A 9 3.33 -6.06 6.49
C PHE A 9 2.56 -6.17 5.17
N VAL A 10 3.22 -6.58 4.09
CA VAL A 10 2.57 -6.76 2.78
C VAL A 10 1.53 -7.86 2.82
N VAL A 11 1.82 -9.01 3.43
CA VAL A 11 0.85 -10.13 3.53
C VAL A 11 -0.39 -9.70 4.31
N ILE A 12 -0.22 -8.96 5.41
CA ILE A 12 -1.35 -8.42 6.17
C ILE A 12 -2.16 -7.45 5.29
N ALA A 13 -1.51 -6.48 4.66
CA ALA A 13 -2.16 -5.49 3.80
C ALA A 13 -2.97 -6.17 2.67
N VAL A 14 -2.34 -7.11 1.96
CA VAL A 14 -2.98 -7.86 0.86
C VAL A 14 -4.16 -8.67 1.36
N THR A 15 -4.02 -9.38 2.48
CA THR A 15 -5.11 -10.17 3.06
C THR A 15 -6.30 -9.28 3.40
N MET A 16 -6.05 -8.13 4.03
CA MET A 16 -7.11 -7.17 4.36
C MET A 16 -7.79 -6.61 3.11
N THR A 17 -7.02 -6.24 2.08
CA THR A 17 -7.57 -5.73 0.81
C THR A 17 -8.40 -6.79 0.08
N CYS A 18 -7.94 -8.05 0.06
CA CYS A 18 -8.69 -9.17 -0.52
C CYS A 18 -10.03 -9.37 0.20
N LEU A 19 -10.04 -9.37 1.53
CA LEU A 19 -11.27 -9.45 2.31
C LEU A 19 -12.18 -8.23 2.06
N ASN A 20 -11.59 -7.04 1.96
CA ASN A 20 -12.32 -5.80 1.74
C ASN A 20 -12.96 -5.71 0.34
N MET A 21 -12.46 -6.48 -0.63
CA MET A 21 -13.06 -6.61 -1.94
C MET A 21 -14.48 -7.21 -1.87
N LEU A 22 -14.78 -7.98 -0.83
CA LEU A 22 -16.13 -8.48 -0.58
C LEU A 22 -17.14 -7.34 -0.38
N ASN A 23 -16.75 -6.23 0.27
CA ASN A 23 -17.62 -5.06 0.43
C ASN A 23 -17.93 -4.41 -0.92
N GLN A 24 -16.93 -4.33 -1.81
CA GLN A 24 -17.13 -3.79 -3.15
C GLN A 24 -18.06 -4.68 -3.99
N PHE A 25 -17.88 -6.01 -3.92
CA PHE A 25 -18.77 -6.95 -4.59
C PHE A 25 -20.20 -6.92 -4.02
N ALA A 26 -20.35 -6.77 -2.70
CA ALA A 26 -21.67 -6.64 -2.08
C ALA A 26 -22.43 -5.43 -2.64
N ALA A 27 -21.77 -4.27 -2.79
CA ALA A 27 -22.39 -3.10 -3.41
C ALA A 27 -22.85 -3.37 -4.86
N LEU A 28 -22.06 -4.12 -5.64
CA LEU A 28 -22.43 -4.52 -6.99
C LEU A 28 -23.61 -5.50 -7.00
N PHE A 29 -23.65 -6.47 -6.09
CA PHE A 29 -24.76 -7.42 -6.01
C PHE A 29 -26.08 -6.74 -5.69
N PHE A 30 -26.11 -5.82 -4.73
CA PHE A 30 -27.35 -5.09 -4.40
C PHE A 30 -27.90 -4.26 -5.55
N LEU A 31 -27.04 -3.74 -6.44
CA LEU A 31 -27.46 -2.93 -7.58
C LEU A 31 -27.70 -3.74 -8.86
N GLY A 32 -27.03 -4.89 -9.00
CA GLY A 32 -27.01 -5.67 -10.25
C GLY A 32 -27.96 -6.87 -10.30
N GLU A 33 -28.37 -7.41 -9.16
CA GLU A 33 -29.21 -8.61 -9.09
C GLU A 33 -30.71 -8.26 -8.99
N PRO A 34 -31.54 -8.60 -10.00
CA PRO A 34 -32.97 -8.30 -9.99
C PRO A 34 -33.72 -8.96 -8.83
N GLY A 35 -33.18 -10.08 -8.30
CA GLY A 35 -33.79 -10.82 -7.21
C GLY A 35 -33.95 -10.01 -5.92
N TYR A 36 -33.09 -9.00 -5.68
CA TYR A 36 -33.20 -8.17 -4.48
C TYR A 36 -34.39 -7.19 -4.52
N LEU A 37 -34.88 -6.82 -5.72
CA LEU A 37 -36.07 -5.97 -5.86
C LEU A 37 -37.37 -6.66 -5.42
N ALA A 38 -37.35 -7.99 -5.26
CA ALA A 38 -38.48 -8.74 -4.70
C ALA A 38 -38.67 -8.51 -3.18
N VAL A 39 -37.63 -8.01 -2.49
CA VAL A 39 -37.63 -7.83 -1.02
C VAL A 39 -37.39 -6.36 -0.64
N PHE A 40 -36.53 -5.65 -1.39
CA PHE A 40 -36.16 -4.27 -1.15
C PHE A 40 -36.63 -3.36 -2.28
N ASN A 41 -36.97 -2.11 -1.97
CA ASN A 41 -37.21 -1.10 -3.00
C ASN A 41 -35.89 -0.51 -3.55
N GLY A 42 -35.97 0.23 -4.65
CA GLY A 42 -34.78 0.79 -5.30
C GLY A 42 -33.95 1.73 -4.41
N GLU A 43 -34.59 2.55 -3.57
CA GLU A 43 -33.91 3.45 -2.64
C GLU A 43 -33.15 2.69 -1.54
N GLN A 44 -33.76 1.62 -1.01
CA GLN A 44 -33.13 0.75 -0.02
C GLN A 44 -31.88 0.06 -0.59
N LEU A 45 -31.94 -0.40 -1.84
CA LEU A 45 -30.77 -1.01 -2.49
C LEU A 45 -29.65 -0.01 -2.72
N GLN A 46 -29.98 1.22 -3.12
CA GLN A 46 -28.99 2.30 -3.26
C GLN A 46 -28.33 2.65 -1.93
N ALA A 47 -29.12 2.76 -0.85
CA ALA A 47 -28.60 3.02 0.49
C ALA A 47 -27.66 1.90 0.98
N LEU A 48 -28.03 0.64 0.72
CA LEU A 48 -27.23 -0.51 1.09
C LEU A 48 -25.93 -0.59 0.27
N ALA A 49 -26.00 -0.32 -1.03
CA ALA A 49 -24.81 -0.23 -1.87
C ALA A 49 -23.86 0.87 -1.38
N LEU A 50 -24.40 2.05 -1.03
CA LEU A 50 -23.60 3.15 -0.47
C LEU A 50 -22.96 2.76 0.87
N LEU A 51 -23.67 2.05 1.74
CA LEU A 51 -23.13 1.53 2.99
C LEU A 51 -21.90 0.63 2.73
N PHE A 52 -22.02 -0.32 1.80
CA PHE A 52 -20.93 -1.23 1.47
C PHE A 52 -19.75 -0.53 0.79
N LEU A 53 -19.99 0.50 -0.03
CA LEU A 53 -18.92 1.35 -0.56
C LEU A 53 -18.20 2.15 0.54
N ASN A 54 -18.95 2.67 1.52
CA ASN A 54 -18.35 3.35 2.67
C ASN A 54 -17.53 2.39 3.55
N MET A 55 -18.03 1.17 3.79
CA MET A 55 -17.28 0.12 4.47
C MET A 55 -16.03 -0.27 3.69
N HIS A 56 -16.12 -0.34 2.36
CA HIS A 56 -14.96 -0.58 1.51
C HIS A 56 -13.91 0.53 1.65
N LYS A 57 -14.32 1.81 1.64
CA LYS A 57 -13.40 2.94 1.86
C LYS A 57 -12.67 2.82 3.21
N VAL A 58 -13.40 2.51 4.28
CA VAL A 58 -12.81 2.32 5.62
C VAL A 58 -11.86 1.12 5.65
N GLY A 59 -12.27 -0.02 5.08
CA GLY A 59 -11.43 -1.22 5.04
C GLY A 59 -10.13 -1.01 4.25
N TYR A 60 -10.19 -0.22 3.17
CA TYR A 60 -9.01 0.17 2.39
C TYR A 60 -8.05 1.01 3.23
N LEU A 61 -8.57 1.98 3.98
CA LEU A 61 -7.76 2.81 4.87
C LEU A 61 -7.06 2.00 5.97
N ILE A 62 -7.72 0.97 6.51
CA ILE A 62 -7.09 0.10 7.52
C ILE A 62 -5.95 -0.72 6.88
N ALA A 63 -6.18 -1.29 5.70
CA ALA A 63 -5.13 -2.01 4.96
C ALA A 63 -3.95 -1.10 4.59
N GLN A 64 -4.24 0.18 4.29
CA GLN A 64 -3.26 1.21 3.95
C GLN A 64 -2.23 1.44 5.07
N VAL A 65 -2.56 1.25 6.34
CA VAL A 65 -1.59 1.34 7.44
C VAL A 65 -0.43 0.37 7.22
N PHE A 66 -0.76 -0.90 6.94
CA PHE A 66 0.23 -1.94 6.71
C PHE A 66 0.95 -1.74 5.37
N PHE A 67 0.25 -1.21 4.36
CA PHE A 67 0.85 -0.81 3.10
C PHE A 67 1.81 0.39 3.25
N GLY A 68 1.55 1.34 4.13
CA GLY A 68 2.52 2.40 4.43
C GLY A 68 3.74 1.84 5.16
N LEU A 69 3.50 0.99 6.16
CA LEU A 69 4.55 0.47 7.04
C LEU A 69 5.59 -0.42 6.35
N TRP A 70 5.27 -1.13 5.27
CA TRP A 70 6.28 -1.91 4.55
C TRP A 70 7.27 -1.02 3.75
N LEU A 71 6.87 0.20 3.40
CA LEU A 71 7.75 1.16 2.71
C LEU A 71 8.87 1.66 3.62
N LEU A 72 8.67 1.67 4.95
CA LEU A 72 9.68 2.07 5.90
C LEU A 72 10.94 1.17 5.87
N PRO A 73 10.86 -0.16 6.09
CA PRO A 73 12.01 -1.04 5.97
C PRO A 73 12.57 -1.06 4.54
N LEU A 74 11.73 -0.97 3.51
CA LEU A 74 12.20 -0.85 2.13
C LEU A 74 13.04 0.41 1.91
N GLY A 75 12.56 1.57 2.32
CA GLY A 75 13.25 2.85 2.16
C GLY A 75 14.60 2.87 2.90
N ILE A 76 14.65 2.32 4.12
CA ILE A 76 15.90 2.16 4.87
C ILE A 76 16.88 1.23 4.13
N LEU A 77 16.39 0.12 3.57
CA LEU A 77 17.22 -0.81 2.80
C LEU A 77 17.76 -0.15 1.53
N VAL A 78 16.92 0.56 0.77
CA VAL A 78 17.33 1.31 -0.43
C VAL A 78 18.39 2.35 -0.08
N TYR A 79 18.23 3.08 1.03
CA TYR A 79 19.19 4.08 1.49
C TYR A 79 20.54 3.45 1.90
N LYS A 80 20.52 2.35 2.66
CA LYS A 80 21.74 1.70 3.18
C LYS A 80 22.45 0.81 2.16
N SER A 81 21.71 0.18 1.26
CA SER A 81 22.26 -0.77 0.30
C SER A 81 23.20 -0.09 -0.69
N GLY A 82 22.97 1.18 -1.05
CA GLY A 82 23.82 1.90 -2.00
C GLY A 82 23.84 1.30 -3.42
N PHE A 83 22.92 0.37 -3.70
CA PHE A 83 22.66 -0.17 -5.04
C PHE A 83 21.77 0.77 -5.86
N PHE A 84 21.01 1.62 -5.17
CA PHE A 84 20.10 2.61 -5.71
C PHE A 84 20.51 4.03 -5.31
N PRO A 85 20.03 5.08 -5.99
CA PRO A 85 20.14 6.46 -5.52
C PRO A 85 19.52 6.59 -4.12
N ARG A 86 20.27 7.16 -3.17
CA ARG A 86 19.80 7.36 -1.78
C ARG A 86 18.52 8.19 -1.70
N LEU A 87 18.31 9.08 -2.67
CA LEU A 87 17.10 9.90 -2.78
C LEU A 87 15.83 9.05 -2.88
N LEU A 88 15.85 7.92 -3.60
CA LEU A 88 14.71 7.01 -3.69
C LEU A 88 14.33 6.44 -2.31
N GLY A 89 15.34 6.07 -1.52
CA GLY A 89 15.12 5.59 -0.15
C GLY A 89 14.43 6.63 0.74
N ILE A 90 14.81 7.90 0.63
CA ILE A 90 14.18 9.00 1.38
C ILE A 90 12.74 9.19 0.92
N LEU A 91 12.49 9.21 -0.40
CA LEU A 91 11.15 9.39 -0.94
C LEU A 91 10.20 8.26 -0.52
N LEU A 92 10.68 7.02 -0.40
CA LEU A 92 9.88 5.90 0.13
C LEU A 92 9.50 6.09 1.60
N VAL A 93 10.39 6.63 2.41
CA VAL A 93 10.08 6.97 3.82
C VAL A 93 9.05 8.11 3.90
N VAL A 94 9.13 9.08 2.98
CA VAL A 94 8.12 10.14 2.85
C VAL A 94 6.77 9.57 2.42
N ALA A 95 6.74 8.62 1.48
CA ALA A 95 5.54 7.90 1.08
C ALA A 95 4.89 7.16 2.26
N CYS A 96 5.69 6.44 3.06
CA CYS A 96 5.23 5.82 4.31
C CYS A 96 4.55 6.84 5.24
N ALA A 97 5.15 8.01 5.44
CA ALA A 97 4.59 9.05 6.29
C ALA A 97 3.27 9.59 5.72
N GLY A 98 3.17 9.77 4.40
CA GLY A 98 1.93 10.17 3.74
C GLY A 98 0.78 9.18 3.94
N TYR A 99 1.03 7.89 3.75
CA TYR A 99 0.01 6.85 3.99
C TYR A 99 -0.49 6.82 5.44
N LEU A 100 0.41 7.00 6.43
CA LEU A 100 0.01 7.05 7.83
C LEU A 100 -0.71 8.35 8.18
N ALA A 101 -0.29 9.47 7.59
CA ALA A 101 -0.93 10.76 7.78
C ALA A 101 -2.38 10.75 7.27
N ASP A 102 -2.65 10.11 6.12
CA ASP A 102 -4.02 9.95 5.61
C ASP A 102 -4.94 9.22 6.58
N VAL A 103 -4.43 8.18 7.24
CA VAL A 103 -5.19 7.42 8.26
C VAL A 103 -5.51 8.32 9.45
N VAL A 104 -4.56 9.14 9.89
CA VAL A 104 -4.74 10.09 10.99
C VAL A 104 -5.72 11.20 10.59
N ILE A 105 -5.60 11.76 9.38
CA ILE A 105 -6.49 12.80 8.85
C ILE A 105 -7.92 12.27 8.79
N PHE A 106 -8.13 11.08 8.24
CA PHE A 106 -9.46 10.48 8.16
C PHE A 106 -10.05 10.20 9.56
N ALA A 107 -9.22 9.75 10.51
CA ALA A 107 -9.68 9.44 11.87
C ALA A 107 -10.04 10.69 12.67
N LEU A 108 -9.30 11.80 12.50
CA LEU A 108 -9.53 13.05 13.24
C LEU A 108 -10.49 14.02 12.53
N PHE A 109 -10.47 14.02 11.20
CA PHE A 109 -11.19 14.96 10.33
C PHE A 109 -11.88 14.23 9.17
N PRO A 110 -12.92 13.43 9.44
CA PRO A 110 -13.59 12.60 8.43
C PRO A 110 -14.27 13.40 7.30
N THR A 111 -14.42 14.71 7.46
CA THR A 111 -14.99 15.64 6.45
C THR A 111 -13.94 16.26 5.53
N VAL A 112 -12.65 16.00 5.76
CA VAL A 112 -11.56 16.56 4.97
C VAL A 112 -11.17 15.53 3.90
N ASP A 113 -11.41 15.87 2.63
CA ASP A 113 -11.04 15.04 1.48
C ASP A 113 -9.57 15.26 1.04
N LEU A 114 -8.66 15.43 2.00
CA LEU A 114 -7.23 15.57 1.72
C LEU A 114 -6.56 14.21 1.78
N VAL A 115 -5.92 13.81 0.67
CA VAL A 115 -5.17 12.56 0.55
C VAL A 115 -3.71 12.88 0.25
N LEU A 116 -2.86 12.90 1.27
CA LEU A 116 -1.43 13.18 1.17
C LEU A 116 -0.67 12.06 0.44
N SER A 117 -1.16 10.81 0.48
CA SER A 117 -0.54 9.72 -0.28
C SER A 117 -0.51 9.99 -1.78
N GLU A 118 -1.49 10.74 -2.34
CA GLU A 118 -1.50 11.13 -3.76
C GLU A 118 -0.31 12.01 -4.17
N PHE A 119 0.34 12.69 -3.23
CA PHE A 119 1.53 13.50 -3.51
C PHE A 119 2.82 12.78 -3.10
N THR A 120 2.74 11.91 -2.09
CA THR A 120 3.93 11.27 -1.50
C THR A 120 4.27 9.92 -2.14
N PHE A 121 3.34 9.27 -2.86
CA PHE A 121 3.58 7.99 -3.56
C PHE A 121 4.60 8.09 -4.71
N VAL A 122 5.01 9.30 -5.09
CA VAL A 122 6.02 9.56 -6.14
C VAL A 122 7.31 8.75 -5.90
N GLY A 123 7.68 8.52 -4.64
CA GLY A 123 8.84 7.69 -4.30
C GLY A 123 8.75 6.25 -4.83
N GLU A 124 7.56 5.65 -4.78
CA GLU A 124 7.31 4.31 -5.30
C GLU A 124 7.34 4.28 -6.82
N LEU A 125 6.70 5.25 -7.47
CA LEU A 125 6.74 5.37 -8.94
C LEU A 125 8.17 5.52 -9.45
N LEU A 126 8.97 6.37 -8.81
CA LEU A 126 10.36 6.58 -9.19
C LEU A 126 11.22 5.34 -8.96
N LEU A 127 10.96 4.59 -7.88
CA LEU A 127 11.64 3.30 -7.65
C LEU A 127 11.27 2.28 -8.74
N LEU A 128 9.98 2.14 -9.05
CA LEU A 128 9.49 1.24 -10.09
C LEU A 128 10.08 1.61 -11.46
N PHE A 129 10.05 2.89 -11.81
CA PHE A 129 10.65 3.40 -13.05
C PHE A 129 12.15 3.12 -13.12
N TRP A 130 12.88 3.34 -12.01
CA TRP A 130 14.31 3.03 -11.95
C TRP A 130 14.59 1.54 -12.16
N LEU A 131 13.82 0.67 -11.49
CA LEU A 131 13.95 -0.78 -11.62
C LEU A 131 13.68 -1.24 -13.05
N LEU A 132 12.71 -0.63 -13.72
CA LEU A 132 12.34 -0.96 -15.09
C LEU A 132 13.39 -0.53 -16.12
N VAL A 133 14.04 0.62 -15.92
CA VAL A 133 15.01 1.17 -16.88
C VAL A 133 16.44 0.70 -16.62
N LYS A 134 16.89 0.77 -15.36
CA LYS A 134 18.31 0.59 -15.01
C LYS A 134 18.58 -0.67 -14.18
N GLY A 135 17.57 -1.15 -13.44
CA GLY A 135 17.73 -2.29 -12.55
C GLY A 135 18.69 -2.00 -11.37
N VAL A 136 19.26 -3.07 -10.83
CA VAL A 136 20.19 -3.05 -9.69
C VAL A 136 21.62 -2.89 -10.19
N ASN A 137 22.46 -2.13 -9.47
CA ASN A 137 23.89 -2.07 -9.77
C ASN A 137 24.55 -3.42 -9.44
N VAL A 138 24.73 -4.25 -10.48
CA VAL A 138 25.25 -5.63 -10.39
C VAL A 138 26.70 -5.67 -9.91
N GLU A 139 27.54 -4.73 -10.37
CA GLU A 139 28.96 -4.69 -10.02
C GLU A 139 29.17 -4.47 -8.51
N ARG A 140 28.40 -3.56 -7.89
CA ARG A 140 28.42 -3.38 -6.43
C ARG A 140 27.83 -4.57 -5.66
N TRP A 141 26.89 -5.29 -6.26
CA TRP A 141 26.31 -6.48 -5.67
C TRP A 141 27.33 -7.62 -5.62
N GLU A 142 28.02 -7.88 -6.73
CA GLU A 142 29.04 -8.93 -6.85
C GLU A 142 30.21 -8.66 -5.90
N THR A 143 30.72 -7.43 -5.82
CA THR A 143 31.80 -7.09 -4.88
C THR A 143 31.42 -7.36 -3.43
N ARG A 144 30.19 -7.02 -3.00
CA ARG A 144 29.73 -7.33 -1.63
C ARG A 144 29.52 -8.83 -1.40
N ALA A 145 29.05 -9.55 -2.41
CA ALA A 145 28.89 -11.00 -2.31
C ALA A 145 30.24 -11.69 -2.08
N LEU A 146 31.27 -11.24 -2.81
CA LEU A 146 32.65 -11.71 -2.66
C LEU A 146 33.26 -11.33 -1.30
N GLU A 147 33.09 -10.10 -0.84
CA GLU A 147 33.54 -9.65 0.49
C GLU A 147 32.89 -10.46 1.62
N THR A 148 31.59 -10.74 1.51
CA THR A 148 30.85 -11.54 2.51
C THR A 148 31.33 -12.98 2.53
N ALA A 149 31.55 -13.58 1.34
CA ALA A 149 32.09 -14.93 1.22
C ALA A 149 33.50 -15.05 1.82
N ALA A 150 34.36 -14.05 1.59
CA ALA A 150 35.70 -13.99 2.13
C ALA A 150 35.75 -13.80 3.66
N GLN A 151 34.74 -13.15 4.26
CA GLN A 151 34.64 -12.99 5.72
C GLN A 151 34.07 -14.23 6.44
N SER A 152 33.41 -15.13 5.70
CA SER A 152 32.83 -16.37 6.21
C SER A 152 33.70 -17.61 6.04
N ALA A 153 34.85 -17.47 5.38
CA ALA A 153 35.85 -18.51 5.17
C ALA A 153 37.01 -18.35 6.16
#